data_AF-A0A942TSY5-F1
#
_entry.id   AF-A0A942TSY5-F1
#
_cell.length_a   1.000
_cell.length_b   1.000
_cell.length_c   1.000
_cell.angle_alpha   90.00
_cell.angle_beta   90.00
_cell.angle_gamma   90.00
#
_symmetry.space_group_name_H-M   'P 1'
#
loop_
_entity.id
_entity.type
_entity.pdbx_description
1 polymer ?
#
loop_
_entity_poly.entity_id
_entity_poly.type
_entity_poly.pdbx_seq_one_letter_code
_entity_poly.pdbx_strand_id
1 'polypeptide(L)' 'MPKQGTGTIIVFSLAMGITSLEGGSVYSASKFALEGWIEGLNMELKGFGIRCMLVEPGPFRTDFY' A
#
# COMPACT_ATOMS: atom_id res chain seq x y z
N MET A 1 2.93 18.03 4.91
CA MET A 1 1.73 17.45 5.55
C MET A 1 1.47 17.96 6.96
N PRO A 2 2.40 17.92 7.95
CA PRO A 2 2.11 18.44 9.31
C PRO A 2 1.72 19.93 9.35
N LYS A 3 2.26 20.74 8.41
CA LYS A 3 1.90 22.15 8.24
C LYS A 3 0.53 22.41 7.58
N GLN A 4 -0.07 21.40 6.93
CA GLN A 4 -1.33 21.51 6.19
C GLN A 4 -2.55 20.99 6.99
N GLY A 5 -2.32 20.34 8.14
CA GLY A 5 -3.36 19.94 9.10
C GLY A 5 -4.19 18.71 8.73
N THR A 6 -4.28 18.34 7.44
CA THR A 6 -4.94 17.10 6.98
C THR A 6 -4.27 16.60 5.70
N GLY A 7 -4.47 15.32 5.35
CA GLY A 7 -3.93 14.77 4.11
C GLY A 7 -4.35 13.33 3.83
N THR A 8 -3.98 12.83 2.66
CA THR A 8 -4.14 11.41 2.31
C THR A 8 -2.87 10.90 1.64
N ILE A 9 -2.35 9.79 2.16
CA ILE A 9 -1.23 9.04 1.58
C ILE A 9 -1.85 7.91 0.77
N ILE A 10 -1.48 7.82 -0.51
CA ILE A 10 -1.96 6.78 -1.42
C ILE A 10 -0.77 5.90 -1.79
N VAL A 11 -0.89 4.59 -1.57
CA VAL A 11 0.14 3.61 -1.88
C VAL A 11 -0.46 2.53 -2.79
N PHE A 12 0.30 2.14 -3.81
CA PHE A 12 -0.11 1.10 -4.74
C PHE A 12 0.48 -0.25 -4.32
N SER A 13 -0.38 -1.16 -3.89
CA SER A 13 -0.03 -2.56 -3.65
C SER A 13 -0.62 -3.42 -4.77
N LEU A 14 -0.85 -4.71 -4.53
CA LEU A 14 -1.49 -5.65 -5.45
C LEU A 14 -2.13 -6.77 -4.62
N ALA A 15 -3.05 -7.54 -5.21
CA ALA A 15 -3.58 -8.76 -4.58
C ALA A 15 -2.48 -9.72 -4.07
N MET A 16 -1.26 -9.61 -4.63
CA MET A 16 -0.06 -10.28 -4.15
C MET A 16 0.45 -9.82 -2.77
N GLY A 17 -0.20 -8.84 -2.14
CA GLY A 17 -0.01 -8.41 -0.76
C GLY A 17 -0.88 -9.18 0.24
N ILE A 18 -1.87 -9.94 -0.24
CA ILE A 18 -2.77 -10.78 0.58
C ILE A 18 -2.48 -12.27 0.37
N THR A 19 -2.15 -12.67 -0.86
CA THR A 19 -1.79 -14.06 -1.21
C THR A 19 -0.62 -14.08 -2.17
N SER A 20 0.18 -15.14 -2.19
CA SER A 20 1.37 -15.22 -3.05
C SER A 20 1.10 -16.07 -4.30
N LEU A 21 1.89 -15.84 -5.36
CA LEU A 21 1.87 -16.64 -6.60
C LEU A 21 3.22 -17.33 -6.81
N GLU A 22 3.18 -18.49 -7.46
CA GLU A 22 4.40 -19.21 -7.85
C GLU A 22 5.29 -18.33 -8.75
N GLY A 23 6.60 -18.35 -8.52
CA GLY A 23 7.57 -17.49 -9.22
C GLY A 23 7.58 -16.02 -8.76
N GLY A 24 6.66 -15.60 -7.89
CA GLY A 24 6.49 -14.21 -7.45
C GLY A 24 6.85 -13.94 -5.99
N SER A 25 7.66 -14.78 -5.34
CA SER A 25 7.85 -14.74 -3.88
C SER A 25 8.42 -13.42 -3.35
N VAL A 26 9.49 -12.90 -3.97
CA VAL A 26 10.12 -11.64 -3.57
C VAL A 26 9.20 -10.45 -3.82
N TYR A 27 8.50 -10.45 -4.96
CA TYR A 27 7.52 -9.42 -5.28
C TYR A 27 6.37 -9.42 -4.29
N SER A 28 5.78 -10.59 -4.00
CA SER A 28 4.73 -10.76 -2.99
C SER A 28 5.21 -10.28 -1.64
N ALA A 29 6.38 -10.70 -1.16
CA ALA A 29 6.92 -10.27 0.13
C ALA A 29 6.98 -8.74 0.27
N SER A 30 7.38 -8.03 -0.80
CA SER A 30 7.37 -6.57 -0.81
C SER A 30 5.96 -5.97 -0.72
N LYS A 31 4.97 -6.60 -1.35
CA LYS A 31 3.57 -6.17 -1.29
C LYS A 31 2.94 -6.44 0.08
N PHE A 32 3.17 -7.60 0.68
CA PHE A 32 2.77 -7.89 2.06
C PHE A 32 3.36 -6.88 3.06
N ALA A 33 4.61 -6.49 2.85
CA ALA A 33 5.25 -5.46 3.69
C ALA A 33 4.56 -4.09 3.56
N LEU A 34 4.10 -3.73 2.34
CA LEU A 34 3.32 -2.50 2.14
C LEU A 34 1.95 -2.56 2.83
N GLU A 35 1.24 -3.70 2.77
CA GLU A 35 -0.04 -3.88 3.46
C GLU A 35 0.10 -3.60 4.95
N GLY A 36 1.01 -4.34 5.62
CA GLY A 36 1.20 -4.20 7.06
C GLY A 36 1.74 -2.82 7.46
N TRP A 37 2.63 -2.25 6.64
CA TRP A 37 3.13 -0.89 6.90
C TRP A 37 2.01 0.15 6.83
N ILE A 38 1.16 0.10 5.81
CA ILE A 38 0.11 1.11 5.64
C ILE A 38 -1.03 0.94 6.63
N GLU A 39 -1.35 -0.30 7.03
CA GLU A 39 -2.29 -0.56 8.12
C GLU A 39 -1.80 0.10 9.43
N GLY A 40 -0.56 -0.16 9.83
CA GLY A 40 0.04 0.44 11.02
C GLY A 40 0.15 1.96 10.92
N LEU A 41 0.63 2.47 9.79
CA LEU A 41 0.79 3.91 9.56
C LEU A 41 -0.55 4.64 9.63
N ASN A 42 -1.63 4.05 9.13
CA ASN A 42 -2.96 4.64 9.22
C ASN A 42 -3.44 4.78 10.68
N MET A 43 -3.11 3.81 11.54
CA MET A 43 -3.41 3.87 12.98
C MET A 43 -2.62 4.99 13.66
N GLU A 44 -1.32 5.08 13.39
CA GLU A 44 -0.43 6.11 13.94
C GLU A 44 -0.85 7.52 13.52
N LEU A 45 -1.31 7.67 12.28
CA LEU A 45 -1.60 8.97 11.69
C LEU A 45 -3.03 9.47 11.91
N LYS A 46 -3.93 8.62 12.43
CA LYS A 46 -5.36 8.93 12.62
C LYS A 46 -5.58 10.21 13.44
N GLY A 47 -4.77 10.45 14.47
CA GLY A 47 -4.85 11.64 15.33
C GLY A 47 -4.42 12.95 14.66
N PHE A 48 -3.72 12.86 13.52
CA PHE A 48 -3.17 14.01 12.79
C PHE A 48 -4.04 14.42 11.59
N GLY A 49 -5.24 13.84 11.44
CA GLY A 49 -6.11 14.10 10.29
C GLY A 49 -5.53 13.59 8.96
N ILE A 50 -4.55 12.69 9.01
CA ILE A 50 -3.94 12.07 7.84
C ILE A 50 -4.49 10.66 7.70
N ARG A 51 -4.98 10.32 6.51
CA ARG A 51 -5.48 8.99 6.16
C ARG A 51 -4.49 8.30 5.24
N CYS A 52 -4.41 6.98 5.33
CA CYS A 52 -3.71 6.18 4.33
C CYS A 52 -4.71 5.34 3.53
N MET A 53 -4.43 5.15 2.25
CA MET A 53 -5.22 4.35 1.33
C MET A 53 -4.29 3.45 0.52
N LEU A 54 -4.60 2.17 0.50
CA LEU A 54 -4.02 1.21 -0.42
C LEU A 54 -4.88 1.13 -1.67
N VAL A 55 -4.22 1.04 -2.81
CA VAL A 55 -4.84 0.82 -4.12
C VAL A 55 -4.30 -0.48 -4.68
N GLU A 56 -5.22 -1.41 -4.94
CA GLU A 56 -4.97 -2.78 -5.37
C GLU A 56 -5.34 -2.97 -6.86
N PRO A 57 -4.57 -2.44 -7.82
CA PRO A 57 -4.86 -2.64 -9.22
C PRO A 57 -4.71 -4.12 -9.58
N GLY A 58 -5.70 -4.65 -10.30
CA GLY A 58 -5.50 -5.86 -11.10
C GLY A 58 -4.58 -5.58 -12.30
N PRO A 59 -4.23 -6.60 -13.09
CA PRO A 59 -3.40 -6.41 -14.28
C PRO A 59 -3.96 -5.35 -15.23
N PHE A 60 -3.12 -4.41 -15.65
CA PHE A 60 -3.48 -3.35 -16.60
C PHE A 60 -2.29 -2.97 -17.48
N ARG A 61 -2.56 -2.29 -18.60
CA ARG A 61 -1.56 -2.00 -19.63
C ARG A 61 -0.48 -1.06 -19.09
N THR A 62 0.71 -1.62 -18.88
CA THR A 62 1.94 -0.96 -18.44
C THR A 62 3.14 -1.70 -19.04
N ASP A 63 4.33 -1.10 -19.00
CA ASP A 63 5.59 -1.74 -19.40
C ASP A 63 6.25 -2.55 -18.25
N PHE A 64 5.46 -2.97 -17.26
CA PHE A 64 5.95 -3.63 -16.04
C PHE A 64 6.28 -5.12 -16.21
N TYR A 65 5.94 -5.69 -17.37
CA TYR A 65 6.17 -7.09 -17.76
C TYR A 65 6.52 -7.17 -19.24
#